data_AF-V9GCL6-F1
#
_entry.id   AF-V9GCL6-F1
#
_cell.length_a   1.000
_cell.length_b   1.000
_cell.length_c   1.000
_cell.angle_alpha   90.00
_cell.angle_beta   90.00
_cell.angle_gamma   90.00
#
_symmetry.space_group_name_H-M   'P 1'
#
loop_
_entity.id
_entity.type
_entity.pdbx_description
1 polymer ?
#
loop_
_entity_poly.entity_id
_entity_poly.type
_entity_poly.pdbx_seq_one_letter_code
_entity_poly.pdbx_strand_id
1 'polypeptide(L)'
;MERLQRLEALTDSIPAEPPYDVREDIVGELFKKSRELCSDAVTITNRELLYRSERLDRIFTSKLWGFPVMLAMLGVIFYLTIAGANVPSSMLASFFGYIEGYLTMGFTAVQAPEWLHGLLVLGLFRGTAWVISVMLPPMAIFFPAFALLENYGYLPRVAFNLDRLFKKTGAHGKQSLTMAMGFGCNAAAIMSTRIIESPRERMLAILTNNFVPCNGRWPTLILLASLFMAAGFAGGAQTLVTAAVVIGMVLIGVVVTLTVSWGLSKTALKGVPSHYTLELPPYRKPKIWNTILRSTLDKTVYVLRRAVIVAAPAGVLTWILANIHIGDSSILLHFVNFLDRSLARSGWTASFSWPSLSDFRPMRSCCPSC
;
A
#
# COMPACT_ATOMS: atom_id res chain seq x y z
N MET A 1 63.11 -16.24 10.69
CA MET A 1 63.28 -15.06 11.57
C MET A 1 63.02 -13.77 10.80
N GLU A 2 63.77 -13.41 9.76
CA GLU A 2 63.55 -12.20 8.95
C GLU A 2 62.15 -12.08 8.29
N ARG A 3 61.59 -13.18 7.77
CA ARG A 3 60.25 -13.17 7.17
C ARG A 3 59.12 -12.98 8.20
N LEU A 4 59.33 -13.41 9.44
CA LEU A 4 58.38 -13.23 10.54
C LEU A 4 58.40 -11.77 11.02
N GLN A 5 59.59 -11.17 11.14
CA GLN A 5 59.74 -9.76 11.49
C GLN A 5 59.15 -8.82 10.43
N ARG A 6 59.24 -9.17 9.14
CA ARG A 6 58.53 -8.43 8.07
C ARG A 6 57.01 -8.53 8.17
N LEU A 7 56.48 -9.67 8.61
CA LEU A 7 55.04 -9.86 8.78
C LEU A 7 54.50 -9.11 10.01
N GLU A 8 55.26 -9.09 11.11
CA GLU A 8 54.91 -8.30 12.30
C GLU A 8 54.94 -6.79 12.00
N ALA A 9 55.96 -6.30 11.30
CA ALA A 9 56.04 -4.90 10.90
C ALA A 9 54.91 -4.47 9.93
N LEU A 10 54.46 -5.38 9.06
CA LEU A 10 53.30 -5.13 8.19
C LEU A 10 51.99 -5.11 8.97
N THR A 11 51.86 -5.93 10.02
CA THR A 11 50.65 -6.00 10.85
C THR A 11 50.51 -4.78 11.76
N ASP A 12 51.63 -4.26 12.29
CA ASP A 12 51.66 -3.04 13.10
C ASP A 12 51.42 -1.75 12.29
N SER A 13 51.57 -1.80 10.96
CA SER A 13 51.28 -0.67 10.08
C SER A 13 49.79 -0.53 9.72
N ILE A 14 48.95 -1.47 10.13
CA ILE A 14 47.51 -1.43 9.89
C ILE A 14 46.84 -0.74 11.10
N PRO A 15 46.30 0.48 10.96
CA PRO A 15 45.65 1.17 12.06
C PRO A 15 44.42 0.37 12.55
N ALA A 16 44.30 0.24 13.88
CA ALA A 16 43.30 -0.60 14.54
C ALA A 16 41.83 -0.17 14.31
N GLU A 17 41.58 1.05 13.84
CA GLU A 17 40.27 1.51 13.40
C GLU A 17 40.40 2.30 12.09
N PRO A 18 39.92 1.77 10.96
CA PRO A 18 39.95 2.51 9.71
C PRO A 18 38.86 3.59 9.68
N PRO A 19 39.20 4.83 9.28
CA PRO A 19 38.22 5.86 8.99
C PRO A 19 37.66 5.59 7.59
N TYR A 20 36.40 5.14 7.52
CA TYR A 20 35.69 4.83 6.27
C TYR A 20 36.17 3.58 5.48
N ASP A 21 35.31 3.15 4.56
CA ASP A 21 34.99 1.77 4.18
C ASP A 21 36.09 0.97 3.44
N VAL A 22 37.15 0.56 4.15
CA VAL A 22 38.18 -0.40 3.65
C VAL A 22 37.56 -1.68 3.09
N ARG A 23 36.36 -2.04 3.57
CA ARG A 23 35.63 -3.21 3.10
C ARG A 23 35.06 -2.98 1.70
N GLU A 24 34.53 -1.80 1.39
CA GLU A 24 34.09 -1.43 0.03
C GLU A 24 35.25 -1.43 -0.98
N ASP A 25 36.44 -0.98 -0.59
CA ASP A 25 37.62 -0.99 -1.47
C ASP A 25 38.13 -2.41 -1.74
N ILE A 26 38.21 -3.25 -0.70
CA ILE A 26 38.59 -4.67 -0.85
C ILE A 26 37.56 -5.41 -1.73
N VAL A 27 36.27 -5.18 -1.49
CA VAL A 27 35.19 -5.76 -2.30
C VAL A 27 35.26 -5.25 -3.73
N GLY A 28 35.56 -3.96 -3.93
CA GLY A 28 35.75 -3.34 -5.24
C GLY A 28 36.88 -3.99 -6.04
N GLU A 29 38.04 -4.17 -5.42
CA GLU A 29 39.19 -4.89 -6.00
C GLU A 29 38.84 -6.34 -6.35
N LEU A 30 38.16 -7.06 -5.45
CA LEU A 30 37.75 -8.46 -5.69
C LEU A 30 36.81 -8.57 -6.89
N PHE A 31 35.81 -7.70 -6.98
CA PHE A 31 34.85 -7.67 -8.10
C PHE A 31 35.52 -7.27 -9.42
N LYS A 32 36.54 -6.42 -9.38
CA LYS A 32 37.30 -6.01 -10.56
C LYS A 32 38.11 -7.18 -11.12
N LYS A 33 38.82 -7.89 -10.24
CA LYS A 33 39.65 -9.05 -10.59
C LYS A 33 38.83 -10.24 -11.08
N SER A 34 37.68 -10.49 -10.45
CA SER A 34 36.75 -11.52 -10.91
C SER A 34 36.07 -11.15 -12.23
N ARG A 35 35.81 -9.86 -12.50
CA ARG A 35 35.31 -9.42 -13.80
C ARG A 35 36.33 -9.60 -14.92
N GLU A 36 37.61 -9.32 -14.67
CA GLU A 36 38.71 -9.58 -15.63
C GLU A 36 38.83 -11.09 -15.95
N LEU A 37 38.82 -11.94 -14.92
CA LEU A 37 38.85 -13.39 -15.10
C LEU A 37 37.61 -13.93 -15.84
N CYS A 38 36.43 -13.38 -15.56
CA CYS A 38 35.21 -13.76 -16.27
C CYS A 38 35.16 -13.23 -17.70
N SER A 39 35.73 -12.05 -18.00
CA SER A 39 35.74 -11.51 -19.37
C SER A 39 36.63 -12.33 -20.31
N ASP A 40 37.68 -12.95 -19.77
CA ASP A 40 38.58 -13.82 -20.53
C ASP A 40 37.97 -15.20 -20.80
N ALA A 41 37.06 -15.66 -19.93
CA ALA A 41 36.44 -16.99 -20.03
C ALA A 41 35.04 -17.01 -20.69
N VAL A 42 34.31 -15.88 -20.70
CA VAL A 42 32.91 -15.84 -21.13
C VAL A 42 32.77 -15.22 -22.53
N THR A 43 32.49 -16.08 -23.50
CA THR A 43 32.07 -15.65 -24.85
C THR A 43 30.59 -15.25 -24.85
N ILE A 44 30.33 -13.94 -24.93
CA ILE A 44 28.98 -13.38 -24.97
C ILE A 44 28.35 -13.67 -26.34
N THR A 45 27.41 -14.62 -26.39
CA THR A 45 26.75 -15.08 -27.61
C THR A 45 25.79 -14.04 -28.23
N ASN A 46 25.33 -13.03 -27.48
CA ASN A 46 24.34 -12.06 -27.99
C ASN A 46 24.57 -10.63 -27.47
N ARG A 47 25.47 -9.90 -28.15
CA ARG A 47 25.93 -8.55 -27.77
C ARG A 47 24.84 -7.48 -27.83
N GLU A 48 23.88 -7.60 -28.75
CA GLU A 48 22.88 -6.56 -29.04
C GLU A 48 21.79 -6.47 -27.95
N LEU A 49 21.35 -7.62 -27.41
CA LEU A 49 20.43 -7.68 -26.26
C LEU A 49 21.06 -7.07 -25.00
N LEU A 50 22.36 -7.34 -24.77
CA LEU A 50 23.14 -6.77 -23.67
C LEU A 50 23.24 -5.24 -23.76
N TYR A 51 23.57 -4.70 -24.93
CA TYR A 51 23.64 -3.24 -25.16
C TYR A 51 22.29 -2.55 -24.95
N ARG A 52 21.16 -3.17 -25.35
CA ARG A 52 19.81 -2.65 -25.10
C ARG A 52 19.45 -2.67 -23.61
N SER A 53 19.75 -3.76 -22.90
CA SER A 53 19.53 -3.83 -21.45
C SER A 53 20.40 -2.83 -20.68
N GLU A 54 21.67 -2.65 -21.06
CA GLU A 54 22.60 -1.71 -20.42
C GLU A 54 22.19 -0.25 -20.66
N ARG A 55 21.65 0.08 -21.83
CA ARG A 55 21.18 1.45 -22.14
C ARG A 55 19.89 1.79 -21.37
N LEU A 56 18.98 0.83 -21.24
CA LEU A 56 17.80 0.96 -20.37
C LEU A 56 18.21 1.06 -18.90
N ASP A 57 19.17 0.24 -18.44
CA ASP A 57 19.76 0.36 -17.10
C ASP A 57 20.37 1.72 -16.86
N ARG A 58 21.11 2.30 -17.81
CA ARG A 58 21.72 3.61 -17.65
C ARG A 58 20.68 4.72 -17.42
N ILE A 59 19.53 4.64 -18.09
CA ILE A 59 18.41 5.57 -17.86
C ILE A 59 17.77 5.33 -16.50
N PHE A 60 17.43 4.08 -16.17
CA PHE A 60 16.74 3.73 -14.93
C PHE A 60 17.61 3.89 -13.67
N THR A 61 18.94 3.80 -13.80
CA THR A 61 19.90 3.87 -12.69
C THR A 61 20.57 5.24 -12.58
N SER A 62 20.25 6.19 -13.46
CA SER A 62 20.80 7.54 -13.32
C SER A 62 20.27 8.21 -12.06
N LYS A 63 21.16 8.87 -11.31
CA LYS A 63 20.86 9.47 -10.00
C LYS A 63 19.74 10.51 -10.05
N LEU A 64 19.55 11.16 -11.20
CA LEU A 64 18.56 12.23 -11.41
C LEU A 64 17.28 11.74 -12.11
N TRP A 65 17.37 10.87 -13.13
CA TRP A 65 16.19 10.38 -13.86
C TRP A 65 15.61 9.08 -13.29
N GLY A 66 16.37 8.32 -12.50
CA GLY A 66 15.90 7.06 -11.91
C GLY A 66 14.69 7.25 -10.98
N PHE A 67 14.71 8.27 -10.11
CA PHE A 67 13.60 8.58 -9.21
C PHE A 67 12.32 9.03 -9.95
N PRO A 68 12.37 10.03 -10.86
CA PRO A 68 11.19 10.46 -11.62
C PRO A 68 10.59 9.35 -12.49
N VAL A 69 11.42 8.58 -13.20
CA VAL A 69 10.94 7.49 -14.07
C VAL A 69 10.28 6.39 -13.25
N MET A 70 10.83 6.08 -12.07
CA MET A 70 10.23 5.15 -11.11
C MET A 70 8.88 5.63 -10.59
N LEU A 71 8.80 6.89 -10.16
CA LEU A 71 7.54 7.47 -9.68
C LEU A 71 6.49 7.52 -10.80
N ALA A 72 6.91 7.85 -12.02
CA ALA A 72 6.03 7.89 -13.19
C ALA A 72 5.49 6.50 -13.55
N MET A 73 6.34 5.47 -13.61
CA MET A 73 5.92 4.09 -13.89
C MET A 73 4.94 3.56 -12.83
N LEU A 74 5.28 3.78 -11.55
CA LEU A 74 4.40 3.38 -10.45
C LEU A 74 3.07 4.17 -10.48
N GLY A 75 3.15 5.46 -10.80
CA GLY A 75 1.99 6.35 -10.99
C GLY A 75 1.09 5.90 -12.14
N VAL A 76 1.65 5.48 -13.27
CA VAL A 76 0.89 4.92 -14.41
C VAL A 76 0.13 3.66 -13.99
N ILE A 77 0.76 2.77 -13.22
CA ILE A 77 0.10 1.55 -12.73
C ILE A 77 -1.01 1.88 -11.75
N PHE A 78 -0.80 2.82 -10.83
CA PHE A 78 -1.86 3.27 -9.92
C PHE A 78 -3.00 3.94 -10.66
N TYR A 79 -2.70 4.80 -11.63
CA TYR A 79 -3.70 5.43 -12.47
C TYR A 79 -4.52 4.38 -13.23
N LEU A 80 -3.85 3.42 -13.89
CA LEU A 80 -4.50 2.33 -14.59
C LEU A 80 -5.37 1.48 -13.65
N THR A 81 -4.88 1.24 -12.43
CA THR A 81 -5.62 0.48 -11.42
C THR A 81 -6.86 1.24 -10.96
N ILE A 82 -6.75 2.52 -10.63
CA ILE A 82 -7.87 3.32 -10.08
C ILE A 82 -8.89 3.62 -11.17
N ALA A 83 -8.45 4.17 -12.30
CA ALA A 83 -9.33 4.51 -13.42
C ALA A 83 -9.94 3.25 -14.03
N GLY A 84 -9.14 2.19 -14.19
CA GLY A 84 -9.58 0.90 -14.72
C GLY A 84 -10.49 0.13 -13.78
N ALA A 85 -10.37 0.30 -12.46
CA ALA A 85 -11.23 -0.36 -11.48
C ALA A 85 -12.61 0.29 -11.31
N ASN A 86 -12.76 1.56 -11.65
CA ASN A 86 -14.03 2.28 -11.46
C ASN A 86 -15.18 1.65 -12.28
N VAL A 87 -14.90 1.25 -13.52
CA VAL A 87 -15.87 0.58 -14.41
C VAL A 87 -16.33 -0.79 -13.87
N PRO A 88 -15.46 -1.77 -13.60
CA PRO A 88 -15.89 -3.04 -13.02
C PRO A 88 -16.48 -2.88 -11.62
N SER A 89 -16.02 -1.90 -10.82
CA SER A 89 -16.62 -1.63 -9.50
C SER A 89 -18.07 -1.18 -9.60
N SER A 90 -18.42 -0.30 -10.55
CA SER A 90 -19.80 0.14 -10.74
C SER A 90 -20.67 -0.98 -11.30
N MET A 91 -20.14 -1.79 -12.22
CA MET A 91 -20.85 -2.98 -12.74
C MET A 91 -21.17 -3.99 -11.64
N LEU A 92 -20.21 -4.29 -10.75
CA LEU A 92 -20.44 -5.18 -9.61
C LEU A 92 -21.45 -4.58 -8.63
N ALA A 93 -21.34 -3.29 -8.32
CA ALA A 93 -22.27 -2.61 -7.42
C ALA A 93 -23.72 -2.68 -7.95
N SER A 94 -23.92 -2.43 -9.24
CA SER A 94 -25.23 -2.58 -9.88
C SER A 94 -25.71 -4.03 -9.85
N PHE A 95 -24.85 -5.00 -10.17
CA PHE A 95 -25.18 -6.43 -10.14
C PHE A 95 -25.65 -6.88 -8.75
N PHE A 96 -24.91 -6.54 -7.70
CA PHE A 96 -25.33 -6.84 -6.33
C PHE A 96 -26.58 -6.07 -5.93
N GLY A 97 -26.78 -4.84 -6.43
CA GLY A 97 -28.00 -4.06 -6.23
C GLY A 97 -29.24 -4.74 -6.82
N TYR A 98 -29.14 -5.35 -8.00
CA TYR A 98 -30.23 -6.16 -8.57
C TYR A 98 -30.56 -7.37 -7.69
N ILE A 99 -29.53 -8.09 -7.23
CA ILE A 99 -29.70 -9.22 -6.30
C ILE A 99 -30.37 -8.76 -5.00
N GLU A 100 -29.94 -7.63 -4.44
CA GLU A 100 -30.55 -7.04 -3.24
C GLU A 100 -32.05 -6.75 -3.45
N GLY A 101 -32.41 -6.25 -4.63
CA GLY A 101 -33.79 -6.00 -5.02
C GLY A 101 -34.63 -7.28 -5.04
N TYR A 102 -34.13 -8.35 -5.66
CA TYR A 102 -34.81 -9.65 -5.67
C TYR A 102 -34.93 -10.28 -4.27
N LEU A 103 -33.87 -10.17 -3.45
CA LEU A 103 -33.93 -10.62 -2.06
C LEU A 103 -35.00 -9.85 -1.29
N THR A 104 -35.05 -8.52 -1.45
CA THR A 104 -36.05 -7.68 -0.78
C THR A 104 -37.46 -8.08 -1.20
N MET A 105 -37.72 -8.27 -2.49
CA MET A 105 -39.01 -8.73 -2.99
C MET A 105 -39.40 -10.11 -2.40
N GLY A 106 -38.46 -11.04 -2.31
CA GLY A 106 -38.67 -12.35 -1.70
C GLY A 106 -39.03 -12.29 -0.22
N PHE A 107 -38.31 -11.46 0.56
CA PHE A 107 -38.62 -11.26 1.99
C PHE A 107 -39.97 -10.57 2.20
N THR A 108 -40.33 -9.61 1.35
CA THR A 108 -41.65 -8.97 1.40
C THR A 108 -42.79 -9.91 1.02
N ALA A 109 -42.57 -10.83 0.08
CA ALA A 109 -43.57 -11.84 -0.32
C ALA A 109 -43.87 -12.86 0.79
N VAL A 110 -42.86 -13.16 1.63
CA VAL A 110 -42.98 -14.08 2.77
C VAL A 110 -43.49 -13.36 4.04
N GLN A 111 -43.73 -12.03 3.98
CA GLN A 111 -44.05 -11.20 5.15
C GLN A 111 -43.07 -11.41 6.32
N ALA A 112 -41.78 -11.54 5.99
CA ALA A 112 -40.75 -11.69 7.01
C ALA A 112 -40.68 -10.43 7.90
N PRO A 113 -40.31 -10.57 9.18
CA PRO A 113 -40.18 -9.42 10.07
C PRO A 113 -39.16 -8.40 9.54
N GLU A 114 -39.50 -7.10 9.63
CA GLU A 114 -38.64 -5.97 9.21
C GLU A 114 -37.22 -6.05 9.79
N TRP A 115 -37.08 -6.49 11.04
CA TRP A 115 -35.78 -6.63 11.69
C TRP A 115 -34.90 -7.71 11.03
N LEU A 116 -35.52 -8.78 10.51
CA LEU A 116 -34.81 -9.88 9.87
C LEU A 116 -34.38 -9.49 8.45
N HIS A 117 -35.26 -8.82 7.71
CA HIS A 117 -34.93 -8.26 6.39
C HIS A 117 -33.80 -7.23 6.51
N GLY A 118 -33.91 -6.27 7.44
CA GLY A 118 -32.89 -5.27 7.61
C GLY A 118 -31.53 -5.85 8.02
N LEU A 119 -31.50 -6.79 8.96
CA LEU A 119 -30.24 -7.38 9.41
C LEU A 119 -29.52 -8.19 8.32
N LEU A 120 -30.26 -9.04 7.59
CA LEU A 120 -29.69 -9.92 6.57
C LEU A 120 -29.45 -9.22 5.24
N VAL A 121 -30.39 -8.40 4.77
CA VAL A 121 -30.32 -7.77 3.45
C VAL A 121 -29.58 -6.43 3.53
N LEU A 122 -30.03 -5.50 4.39
CA LEU A 122 -29.45 -4.16 4.47
C LEU A 122 -28.13 -4.13 5.27
N GLY A 123 -27.96 -5.02 6.25
CA GLY A 123 -26.73 -5.13 7.05
C GLY A 123 -25.71 -6.06 6.42
N LEU A 124 -25.99 -7.37 6.44
CA LEU A 124 -25.04 -8.40 6.00
C LEU A 124 -24.79 -8.36 4.48
N PHE A 125 -25.83 -8.48 3.66
CA PHE A 125 -25.69 -8.58 2.21
C PHE A 125 -25.15 -7.28 1.61
N ARG A 126 -25.81 -6.14 1.85
CA ARG A 126 -25.37 -4.84 1.33
C ARG A 126 -23.96 -4.47 1.81
N GLY A 127 -23.64 -4.72 3.08
CA GLY A 127 -22.30 -4.48 3.63
C GLY A 127 -21.21 -5.33 2.95
N THR A 128 -21.45 -6.63 2.80
CA THR A 128 -20.49 -7.52 2.12
C THR A 128 -20.39 -7.26 0.63
N ALA A 129 -21.51 -7.00 -0.05
CA ALA A 129 -21.56 -6.64 -1.46
C ALA A 129 -20.79 -5.35 -1.75
N TRP A 130 -20.91 -4.34 -0.90
CA TRP A 130 -20.15 -3.10 -1.03
C TRP A 130 -18.64 -3.34 -0.93
N VAL A 131 -18.20 -4.11 0.08
CA VAL A 131 -16.78 -4.45 0.26
C VAL A 131 -16.25 -5.24 -0.95
N ILE A 132 -17.01 -6.21 -1.45
CA ILE A 132 -16.61 -7.00 -2.63
C ILE A 132 -16.50 -6.09 -3.87
N SER A 133 -17.49 -5.23 -4.09
CA SER A 133 -17.55 -4.35 -5.25
C SER A 133 -16.38 -3.36 -5.29
N VAL A 134 -16.01 -2.79 -4.14
CA VAL A 134 -14.95 -1.79 -4.05
C VAL A 134 -13.54 -2.42 -4.00
N MET A 135 -13.36 -3.54 -3.31
CA MET A 135 -12.02 -4.12 -3.11
C MET A 135 -11.56 -5.06 -4.24
N LEU A 136 -12.47 -5.79 -4.87
CA LEU A 136 -12.11 -6.84 -5.84
C LEU A 136 -11.47 -6.25 -7.12
N PRO A 137 -12.07 -5.26 -7.79
CA PRO A 137 -11.57 -4.82 -9.10
C PRO A 137 -10.18 -4.18 -9.08
N PRO A 138 -9.85 -3.26 -8.14
CA PRO A 138 -8.51 -2.72 -8.04
C PRO A 138 -7.45 -3.81 -7.80
N MET A 139 -7.73 -4.79 -6.94
CA MET A 139 -6.79 -5.89 -6.69
C MET A 139 -6.59 -6.79 -7.90
N ALA A 140 -7.67 -7.07 -8.65
CA ALA A 140 -7.63 -7.89 -9.85
C ALA A 140 -6.78 -7.27 -10.97
N ILE A 141 -6.68 -5.93 -11.02
CA ILE A 141 -5.84 -5.20 -12.01
C ILE A 141 -4.43 -4.96 -11.47
N PHE A 142 -4.32 -4.60 -10.19
CA PHE A 142 -3.04 -4.22 -9.58
C PHE A 142 -2.06 -5.38 -9.51
N PHE A 143 -2.49 -6.55 -9.05
CA PHE A 143 -1.57 -7.67 -8.83
C PHE A 143 -1.00 -8.23 -10.14
N PRO A 144 -1.74 -8.40 -11.25
CA PRO A 144 -1.15 -8.86 -12.50
C PRO A 144 -0.18 -7.83 -13.08
N ALA A 145 -0.52 -6.53 -12.99
CA ALA A 145 0.36 -5.46 -13.42
C ALA A 145 1.66 -5.43 -12.61
N PHE A 146 1.56 -5.61 -11.29
CA PHE A 146 2.70 -5.67 -10.39
C PHE A 146 3.57 -6.91 -10.65
N ALA A 147 2.96 -8.09 -10.78
CA ALA A 147 3.67 -9.32 -11.10
C ALA A 147 4.35 -9.25 -12.48
N LEU A 148 3.77 -8.52 -13.44
CA LEU A 148 4.39 -8.25 -14.72
C LEU A 148 5.68 -7.41 -14.54
N LEU A 149 5.65 -6.34 -13.75
CA LEU A 149 6.85 -5.56 -13.41
C LEU A 149 7.93 -6.39 -12.69
N GLU A 150 7.50 -7.33 -11.84
CA GLU A 150 8.40 -8.20 -11.08
C GLU A 150 9.17 -9.12 -12.01
N ASN A 151 8.45 -9.74 -12.95
CA ASN A 151 9.05 -10.63 -13.94
C ASN A 151 9.93 -9.88 -14.94
N TYR A 152 9.62 -8.63 -15.29
CA TYR A 152 10.52 -7.79 -16.09
C TYR A 152 11.81 -7.43 -15.34
N GLY A 153 11.94 -7.71 -14.05
CA GLY A 153 13.13 -7.35 -13.28
C GLY A 153 13.25 -5.85 -13.03
N TYR A 154 12.15 -5.10 -13.17
CA TYR A 154 12.11 -3.66 -12.87
C TYR A 154 12.09 -3.40 -11.37
N LEU A 155 11.31 -4.19 -10.62
CA LEU A 155 11.15 -4.03 -9.17
C LEU A 155 12.45 -4.15 -8.35
N PRO A 156 13.37 -5.10 -8.66
CA PRO A 156 14.71 -5.12 -8.04
C PRO A 156 15.51 -3.83 -8.26
N ARG A 157 15.40 -3.20 -9.44
CA ARG A 157 16.11 -1.95 -9.78
C ARG A 157 15.54 -0.75 -9.03
N VAL A 158 14.21 -0.70 -8.94
CA VAL A 158 13.47 0.27 -8.12
C VAL A 158 13.89 0.16 -6.65
N ALA A 159 13.94 -1.06 -6.12
CA ALA A 159 14.37 -1.31 -4.74
C ALA A 159 15.81 -0.83 -4.49
N PHE A 160 16.72 -1.03 -5.45
CA PHE A 160 18.10 -0.53 -5.36
C PHE A 160 18.18 1.00 -5.36
N ASN A 161 17.41 1.69 -6.21
CA ASN A 161 17.40 3.15 -6.25
C ASN A 161 16.81 3.76 -4.95
N LEU A 162 15.79 3.12 -4.37
CA LEU A 162 15.17 3.51 -3.10
C LEU A 162 16.00 3.10 -1.87
N ASP A 163 16.91 2.13 -1.99
CA ASP A 163 17.72 1.64 -0.86
C ASP A 163 18.46 2.78 -0.15
N ARG A 164 18.99 3.76 -0.89
CA ARG A 164 19.67 4.93 -0.31
C ARG A 164 18.77 5.77 0.59
N LEU A 165 17.48 5.88 0.27
CA LEU A 165 16.50 6.64 1.06
C LEU A 165 16.12 5.86 2.33
N PHE A 166 15.93 4.55 2.20
CA PHE A 166 15.55 3.67 3.31
C PHE A 166 16.73 3.38 4.26
N LYS A 167 17.97 3.32 3.76
CA LYS A 167 19.16 3.25 4.62
C LYS A 167 19.24 4.41 5.61
N LYS A 168 18.87 5.62 5.20
CA LYS A 168 18.83 6.79 6.10
C LYS A 168 17.81 6.64 7.22
N THR A 169 16.73 5.90 6.99
CA THR A 169 15.69 5.63 7.99
C THR A 169 15.96 4.34 8.80
N GLY A 170 17.09 3.67 8.57
CA GLY A 170 17.42 2.40 9.24
C GLY A 170 16.61 1.21 8.74
N ALA A 171 16.10 1.30 7.51
CA ALA A 171 15.25 0.32 6.84
C ALA A 171 15.96 -0.29 5.62
N HIS A 172 15.43 -1.42 5.14
CA HIS A 172 16.00 -2.20 4.04
C HIS A 172 15.39 -1.82 2.69
N GLY A 173 16.14 -1.82 1.57
CA GLY A 173 15.62 -1.52 0.23
C GLY A 173 14.40 -2.39 -0.18
N LYS A 174 14.36 -3.66 0.26
CA LYS A 174 13.19 -4.56 0.10
C LYS A 174 11.90 -4.02 0.76
N GLN A 175 12.00 -3.18 1.80
CA GLN A 175 10.83 -2.54 2.43
C GLN A 175 10.16 -1.55 1.47
N SER A 176 10.94 -0.86 0.64
CA SER A 176 10.41 0.10 -0.34
C SER A 176 9.45 -0.57 -1.34
N LEU A 177 9.75 -1.81 -1.73
CA LEU A 177 8.91 -2.65 -2.56
C LEU A 177 7.57 -2.96 -1.89
N THR A 178 7.62 -3.35 -0.61
CA THR A 178 6.39 -3.65 0.15
C THR A 178 5.54 -2.41 0.39
N MET A 179 6.16 -1.26 0.67
CA MET A 179 5.45 0.02 0.82
C MET A 179 4.80 0.47 -0.49
N ALA A 180 5.49 0.30 -1.62
CA ALA A 180 4.91 0.57 -2.94
C ALA A 180 3.68 -0.32 -3.20
N MET A 181 3.73 -1.60 -2.84
CA MET A 181 2.53 -2.47 -2.89
C MET A 181 1.42 -1.98 -1.94
N GLY A 182 1.78 -1.40 -0.79
CA GLY A 182 0.86 -0.96 0.26
C GLY A 182 -0.12 0.14 -0.17
N PHE A 183 0.33 1.03 -1.07
CA PHE A 183 -0.53 2.04 -1.69
C PHE A 183 -1.68 1.42 -2.51
N GLY A 184 -1.45 0.26 -3.10
CA GLY A 184 -2.51 -0.52 -3.74
C GLY A 184 -3.33 -1.26 -2.67
N CYS A 185 -2.73 -2.28 -2.07
CA CYS A 185 -3.38 -3.12 -1.06
C CYS A 185 -2.43 -3.41 0.11
N ASN A 186 -2.74 -2.83 1.27
CA ASN A 186 -1.96 -3.03 2.49
C ASN A 186 -1.92 -4.51 2.93
N ALA A 187 -3.02 -5.27 2.77
CA ALA A 187 -3.04 -6.69 3.15
C ALA A 187 -2.00 -7.51 2.36
N ALA A 188 -1.88 -7.28 1.05
CA ALA A 188 -0.89 -7.98 0.23
C ALA A 188 0.53 -7.45 0.46
N ALA A 189 0.69 -6.17 0.74
CA ALA A 189 1.97 -5.59 1.15
C ALA A 189 2.51 -6.22 2.44
N ILE A 190 1.65 -6.43 3.44
CA ILE A 190 2.01 -7.13 4.67
C ILE A 190 2.42 -8.58 4.38
N MET A 191 1.69 -9.28 3.50
CA MET A 191 2.04 -10.65 3.11
C MET A 191 3.37 -10.75 2.33
N SER A 192 3.72 -9.73 1.54
CA SER A 192 4.98 -9.70 0.78
C SER A 192 6.21 -9.39 1.64
N THR A 193 6.03 -8.90 2.88
CA THR A 193 7.13 -8.71 3.84
C THR A 193 7.89 -9.99 4.16
N ARG A 194 7.33 -11.17 3.84
CA ARG A 194 8.04 -12.47 3.94
C ARG A 194 9.32 -12.56 3.10
N ILE A 195 9.51 -11.67 2.12
CA ILE A 195 10.73 -11.57 1.29
C ILE A 195 11.90 -10.94 2.08
N ILE A 196 11.60 -10.26 3.19
CA ILE A 196 12.59 -9.68 4.10
C ILE A 196 13.06 -10.78 5.05
N GLU A 197 14.34 -11.13 4.95
CA GLU A 197 14.98 -12.22 5.71
C GLU A 197 15.14 -11.86 7.19
N SER A 198 15.48 -10.60 7.48
CA SER A 198 15.68 -10.19 8.86
C SER A 198 14.32 -10.00 9.56
N PRO A 199 14.08 -10.65 10.71
CA PRO A 199 12.81 -10.55 11.42
C PRO A 199 12.56 -9.12 11.93
N ARG A 200 13.63 -8.37 12.23
CA ARG A 200 13.58 -6.96 12.63
C ARG A 200 13.05 -6.06 11.51
N GLU A 201 13.67 -6.09 10.33
CA GLU A 201 13.24 -5.23 9.21
C GLU A 201 11.87 -5.68 8.70
N ARG A 202 11.55 -6.99 8.79
CA ARG A 202 10.21 -7.50 8.49
C ARG A 202 9.15 -6.89 9.41
N MET A 203 9.40 -6.81 10.72
CA MET A 203 8.47 -6.19 11.67
C MET A 203 8.31 -4.69 11.39
N LEU A 204 9.41 -3.99 11.10
CA LEU A 204 9.38 -2.58 10.67
C LEU A 204 8.52 -2.40 9.42
N ALA A 205 8.68 -3.25 8.40
CA ALA A 205 7.88 -3.21 7.18
C ALA A 205 6.39 -3.47 7.43
N ILE A 206 6.04 -4.44 8.28
CA ILE A 206 4.64 -4.74 8.65
C ILE A 206 4.00 -3.53 9.34
N LEU A 207 4.69 -2.92 10.30
CA LEU A 207 4.17 -1.77 11.05
C LEU A 207 4.06 -0.52 10.18
N THR A 208 5.09 -0.24 9.37
CA THR A 208 5.12 0.95 8.52
C THR A 208 4.09 0.90 7.38
N ASN A 209 3.83 -0.28 6.80
CA ASN A 209 2.79 -0.44 5.77
C ASN A 209 1.38 -0.05 6.27
N ASN A 210 1.11 -0.13 7.58
CA ASN A 210 -0.17 0.30 8.14
C ASN A 210 -0.42 1.82 8.08
N PHE A 211 0.63 2.63 7.93
CA PHE A 211 0.51 4.09 7.78
C PHE A 211 0.31 4.54 6.34
N VAL A 212 0.51 3.64 5.38
CA VAL A 212 0.31 3.93 3.96
C VAL A 212 -1.19 3.94 3.63
N PRO A 213 -1.71 4.97 2.94
CA PRO A 213 -3.09 4.96 2.46
C PRO A 213 -3.25 3.92 1.33
N CYS A 214 -4.04 2.89 1.58
CA CYS A 214 -4.40 1.86 0.59
C CYS A 214 -5.73 2.17 -0.10
N ASN A 215 -6.06 1.47 -1.19
CA ASN A 215 -7.29 1.66 -1.97
C ASN A 215 -8.56 1.82 -1.09
N GLY A 216 -8.74 0.96 -0.09
CA GLY A 216 -9.89 1.00 0.82
C GLY A 216 -9.97 2.24 1.74
N ARG A 217 -8.90 3.02 1.88
CA ARG A 217 -8.89 4.28 2.64
C ARG A 217 -9.15 5.49 1.76
N TRP A 218 -9.00 5.41 0.44
CA TRP A 218 -9.27 6.55 -0.44
C TRP A 218 -10.68 7.12 -0.30
N PRO A 219 -11.76 6.32 -0.20
CA PRO A 219 -13.11 6.86 -0.02
C PRO A 219 -13.25 7.71 1.24
N THR A 220 -12.66 7.28 2.37
CA THR A 220 -12.73 8.05 3.61
C THR A 220 -11.88 9.32 3.54
N LEU A 221 -10.71 9.26 2.91
CA LEU A 221 -9.85 10.42 2.70
C LEU A 221 -10.51 11.46 1.78
N ILE A 222 -11.16 11.01 0.70
CA ILE A 222 -11.91 11.88 -0.23
C ILE A 222 -13.12 12.50 0.49
N LEU A 223 -13.86 11.71 1.27
CA LEU A 223 -15.04 12.18 1.99
C LEU A 223 -14.66 13.23 3.04
N LEU A 224 -13.63 12.96 3.85
CA LEU A 224 -13.10 13.94 4.81
C LEU A 224 -12.60 15.20 4.11
N ALA A 225 -11.80 15.07 3.05
CA ALA A 225 -11.32 16.21 2.28
C ALA A 225 -12.48 17.04 1.70
N SER A 226 -13.53 16.38 1.19
CA SER A 226 -14.71 17.06 0.66
C SER A 226 -15.49 17.79 1.75
N LEU A 227 -15.62 17.22 2.95
CA LEU A 227 -16.36 17.79 4.07
C LEU A 227 -15.69 19.07 4.58
N PHE A 228 -14.38 19.06 4.78
CA PHE A 228 -13.64 20.25 5.20
C PHE A 228 -13.61 21.34 4.14
N MET A 229 -13.56 20.97 2.86
CA MET A 229 -13.47 21.93 1.76
C MET A 229 -14.82 22.50 1.34
N ALA A 230 -15.92 21.76 1.54
CA ALA A 230 -17.28 22.25 1.36
C ALA A 230 -17.60 23.47 2.23
N ALA A 231 -16.89 23.64 3.37
CA ALA A 231 -17.06 24.77 4.26
C ALA A 231 -16.31 26.05 3.82
N GLY A 232 -15.31 25.95 2.92
CA GLY A 232 -14.37 27.06 2.66
C GLY A 232 -14.28 27.55 1.20
N PHE A 233 -14.59 26.72 0.21
CA PHE A 233 -14.36 27.07 -1.20
C PHE A 233 -15.50 26.56 -2.10
N ALA A 234 -16.13 27.48 -2.85
CA ALA A 234 -17.21 27.16 -3.78
C ALA A 234 -16.75 27.24 -5.25
N GLY A 235 -17.26 26.34 -6.10
CA GLY A 235 -17.08 26.37 -7.56
C GLY A 235 -15.99 25.44 -8.12
N GLY A 236 -15.55 25.68 -9.36
CA GLY A 236 -14.57 24.83 -10.08
C GLY A 236 -13.18 24.74 -9.41
N ALA A 237 -12.86 25.65 -8.48
CA ALA A 237 -11.67 25.54 -7.64
C ALA A 237 -11.78 24.41 -6.60
N GLN A 238 -12.99 23.98 -6.23
CA GLN A 238 -13.21 22.94 -5.22
C GLN A 238 -12.62 21.60 -5.66
N THR A 239 -12.69 21.22 -6.94
CA THR A 239 -12.12 19.97 -7.45
C THR A 239 -10.59 19.99 -7.46
N LEU A 240 -9.98 21.11 -7.84
CA LEU A 240 -8.51 21.26 -7.81
C LEU A 240 -7.99 21.28 -6.37
N VAL A 241 -8.65 21.98 -5.47
CA VAL A 241 -8.21 22.07 -4.07
C VAL A 241 -8.45 20.75 -3.35
N THR A 242 -9.57 20.06 -3.57
CA THR A 242 -9.79 18.71 -2.99
C THR A 242 -8.75 17.71 -3.50
N ALA A 243 -8.41 17.74 -4.79
CA ALA A 243 -7.32 16.92 -5.32
C ALA A 243 -5.96 17.26 -4.67
N ALA A 244 -5.64 18.54 -4.50
CA ALA A 244 -4.41 18.99 -3.84
C ALA A 244 -4.35 18.56 -2.36
N VAL A 245 -5.46 18.64 -1.63
CA VAL A 245 -5.57 18.20 -0.23
C VAL A 245 -5.37 16.69 -0.13
N VAL A 246 -5.99 15.90 -1.01
CA VAL A 246 -5.83 14.45 -1.03
C VAL A 246 -4.37 14.08 -1.33
N ILE A 247 -3.74 14.73 -2.32
CA ILE A 247 -2.30 14.54 -2.60
C ILE A 247 -1.45 14.93 -1.39
N GLY A 248 -1.75 16.06 -0.75
CA GLY A 248 -1.08 16.50 0.47
C GLY A 248 -1.19 15.48 1.60
N MET A 249 -2.36 14.88 1.80
CA MET A 249 -2.58 13.85 2.82
C MET A 249 -1.83 12.55 2.52
N VAL A 250 -1.69 12.19 1.24
CA VAL A 250 -0.84 11.07 0.81
C VAL A 250 0.64 11.36 1.09
N LEU A 251 1.12 12.56 0.78
CA LEU A 251 2.49 12.98 1.07
C LEU A 251 2.77 13.00 2.57
N ILE A 252 1.83 13.50 3.38
CA ILE A 252 1.91 13.42 4.86
C ILE A 252 1.99 11.95 5.29
N GLY A 253 1.17 11.06 4.71
CA GLY A 253 1.25 9.62 4.97
C GLY A 253 2.63 9.03 4.69
N VAL A 254 3.26 9.39 3.57
CA VAL A 254 4.64 8.99 3.24
C VAL A 254 5.62 9.49 4.30
N VAL A 255 5.56 10.77 4.65
CA VAL A 255 6.46 11.39 5.64
C VAL A 255 6.30 10.74 7.01
N VAL A 256 5.05 10.55 7.46
CA VAL A 256 4.75 9.84 8.71
C VAL A 256 5.32 8.43 8.68
N THR A 257 5.14 7.70 7.58
CA THR A 257 5.67 6.33 7.46
C THR A 257 7.19 6.30 7.56
N LEU A 258 7.89 7.22 6.89
CA LEU A 258 9.35 7.34 6.97
C LEU A 258 9.82 7.74 8.37
N THR A 259 9.11 8.66 9.02
CA THR A 259 9.43 9.14 10.37
C THR A 259 9.22 8.05 11.41
N VAL A 260 8.12 7.30 11.32
CA VAL A 260 7.85 6.14 12.17
C VAL A 260 8.89 5.05 11.93
N SER A 261 9.26 4.77 10.66
CA SER A 261 10.32 3.81 10.35
C SER A 261 11.65 4.20 10.99
N TRP A 262 12.01 5.48 10.95
CA TRP A 262 13.21 6.01 11.60
C TRP A 262 13.12 5.97 13.13
N GLY A 263 11.97 6.33 13.69
CA GLY A 263 11.74 6.28 15.14
C GLY A 263 11.84 4.86 15.69
N LEU A 264 11.16 3.89 15.06
CA LEU A 264 11.19 2.49 15.48
C LEU A 264 12.57 1.85 15.28
N SER A 265 13.32 2.24 14.23
CA SER A 265 14.67 1.71 13.99
C SER A 265 15.69 2.20 15.02
N LYS A 266 15.45 3.37 15.63
CA LYS A 266 16.29 3.94 16.70
C LYS A 266 15.85 3.55 18.13
N THR A 267 14.57 3.35 18.37
CA THR A 267 14.01 3.11 19.71
C THR A 267 13.78 1.63 20.01
N ALA A 268 12.78 1.03 19.38
CA ALA A 268 12.19 -0.26 19.77
C ALA A 268 12.93 -1.48 19.21
N LEU A 269 13.54 -1.37 18.03
CA LEU A 269 14.32 -2.45 17.44
C LEU A 269 15.74 -1.94 17.23
N LYS A 270 16.64 -2.07 18.22
CA LYS A 270 18.09 -1.84 18.05
C LYS A 270 18.72 -3.11 17.46
N GLY A 271 19.57 -2.98 16.45
CA GLY A 271 20.23 -4.12 15.82
C GLY A 271 21.13 -3.73 14.65
N VAL A 272 22.02 -4.63 14.23
CA VAL A 272 22.92 -4.44 13.10
C VAL A 272 22.09 -4.43 11.80
N PRO A 273 22.21 -3.41 10.93
CA PRO A 273 21.54 -3.42 9.62
C PRO A 273 22.02 -4.63 8.80
N SER A 274 21.10 -5.34 8.15
CA SER A 274 21.49 -6.49 7.32
C SER A 274 22.26 -6.00 6.09
N HIS A 275 23.37 -6.68 5.77
CA HIS A 275 24.17 -6.36 4.59
C HIS A 275 23.47 -6.93 3.35
N TYR A 276 23.06 -6.04 2.46
CA TYR A 276 22.38 -6.39 1.22
C TYR A 276 23.40 -6.68 0.11
N THR A 277 23.68 -7.96 -0.13
CA THR A 277 24.29 -8.43 -1.38
C THR A 277 23.17 -8.72 -2.37
N LEU A 278 22.73 -7.70 -3.12
CA LEU A 278 21.77 -7.91 -4.19
C LEU A 278 22.46 -8.47 -5.42
N GLU A 279 22.37 -9.77 -5.62
CA GLU A 279 22.58 -10.34 -6.94
C GLU A 279 21.46 -9.84 -7.84
N LEU A 280 21.75 -8.92 -8.77
CA LEU A 280 20.75 -8.42 -9.71
C LEU A 280 20.31 -9.57 -10.64
N PRO A 281 19.03 -9.96 -10.63
CA PRO A 281 18.57 -11.01 -11.52
C PRO A 281 18.59 -10.51 -12.99
N PRO A 282 19.02 -11.34 -13.95
CA PRO A 282 19.02 -10.99 -15.36
C PRO A 282 17.59 -10.80 -15.89
N TYR A 283 17.42 -9.88 -16.84
CA TYR A 283 16.12 -9.54 -17.46
C TYR A 283 15.51 -10.77 -18.12
N ARG A 284 14.45 -11.34 -17.53
CA ARG A 284 13.73 -12.50 -18.09
C ARG A 284 12.46 -12.04 -18.78
N LYS A 285 12.17 -12.59 -19.97
CA LYS A 285 10.87 -12.38 -20.64
C LYS A 285 9.80 -13.14 -19.84
N PRO A 286 8.70 -12.49 -19.42
CA PRO A 286 7.66 -13.15 -18.63
C PRO A 286 6.95 -14.25 -19.43
N LYS A 287 6.59 -15.35 -18.76
CA LYS A 287 5.57 -16.31 -19.23
C LYS A 287 4.19 -15.73 -18.83
N ILE A 288 3.65 -14.87 -19.68
CA ILE A 288 2.63 -13.85 -19.35
C ILE A 288 1.28 -14.47 -18.93
N TRP A 289 0.81 -15.50 -19.61
CA TRP A 289 -0.61 -15.86 -19.54
C TRP A 289 -0.99 -16.79 -18.39
N ASN A 290 -0.32 -17.93 -18.22
CA ASN A 290 -0.82 -18.96 -17.31
C ASN A 290 -0.33 -18.81 -15.87
N THR A 291 0.91 -18.39 -15.66
CA THR A 291 1.49 -18.34 -14.31
C THR A 291 1.10 -17.05 -13.59
N ILE A 292 1.06 -15.91 -14.28
CA ILE A 292 0.79 -14.61 -13.66
C ILE A 292 -0.69 -14.47 -13.32
N LEU A 293 -1.60 -14.75 -14.27
CA LEU A 293 -3.04 -14.61 -13.99
C LEU A 293 -3.49 -15.60 -12.91
N ARG A 294 -3.15 -16.89 -13.00
CA ARG A 294 -3.59 -17.88 -12.00
C ARG A 294 -3.03 -17.59 -10.61
N SER A 295 -1.72 -17.38 -10.49
CA SER A 295 -1.09 -17.09 -9.19
C SER A 295 -1.62 -15.80 -8.56
N THR A 296 -2.01 -14.84 -9.38
CA THR A 296 -2.58 -13.59 -8.91
C THR A 296 -4.03 -13.74 -8.48
N LEU A 297 -4.85 -14.44 -9.26
CA LEU A 297 -6.24 -14.69 -8.92
C LEU A 297 -6.37 -15.44 -7.58
N ASP A 298 -5.53 -16.45 -7.35
CA ASP A 298 -5.53 -17.20 -6.09
C ASP A 298 -5.25 -16.28 -4.88
N LYS A 299 -4.31 -15.34 -5.03
CA LYS A 299 -3.99 -14.35 -3.98
C LYS A 299 -5.14 -13.37 -3.77
N THR A 300 -5.75 -12.87 -4.84
CA THR A 300 -6.91 -11.97 -4.77
C THR A 300 -8.07 -12.64 -4.04
N VAL A 301 -8.39 -13.88 -4.39
CA VAL A 301 -9.48 -14.65 -3.76
C VAL A 301 -9.19 -14.89 -2.28
N TYR A 302 -7.95 -15.24 -1.92
CA TYR A 302 -7.56 -15.44 -0.52
C TYR A 302 -7.77 -14.16 0.32
N VAL A 303 -7.32 -13.01 -0.18
CA VAL A 303 -7.48 -11.71 0.51
C VAL A 303 -8.95 -11.32 0.58
N LEU A 304 -9.70 -11.51 -0.50
CA LEU A 304 -11.13 -11.21 -0.55
C LEU A 304 -11.92 -12.04 0.46
N ARG A 305 -11.64 -13.35 0.57
CA ARG A 305 -12.29 -14.21 1.55
C ARG A 305 -12.08 -13.71 2.98
N ARG A 306 -10.86 -13.27 3.31
CA ARG A 306 -10.55 -12.71 4.64
C ARG A 306 -11.27 -11.39 4.87
N ALA A 307 -11.35 -10.52 3.85
CA ALA A 307 -12.08 -9.27 3.93
C ALA A 307 -13.59 -9.51 4.17
N VAL A 308 -14.20 -10.44 3.43
CA VAL A 308 -15.64 -10.76 3.56
C VAL A 308 -15.96 -11.35 4.94
N ILE A 309 -15.12 -12.25 5.46
CA ILE A 309 -15.30 -12.84 6.80
C ILE A 309 -15.30 -11.76 7.90
N VAL A 310 -14.54 -10.69 7.74
CA VAL A 310 -14.48 -9.57 8.70
C VAL A 310 -15.59 -8.54 8.43
N ALA A 311 -15.92 -8.28 7.17
CA ALA A 311 -16.94 -7.31 6.77
C ALA A 311 -18.36 -7.77 7.11
N ALA A 312 -18.65 -9.06 7.01
CA ALA A 312 -19.95 -9.65 7.32
C ALA A 312 -20.46 -9.32 8.75
N PRO A 313 -19.74 -9.65 9.83
CA PRO A 313 -20.17 -9.32 11.19
C PRO A 313 -20.15 -7.80 11.43
N ALA A 314 -19.24 -7.06 10.80
CA ALA A 314 -19.22 -5.60 10.90
C ALA A 314 -20.49 -4.97 10.31
N GLY A 315 -20.95 -5.43 9.14
CA GLY A 315 -22.19 -4.94 8.51
C GLY A 315 -23.46 -5.27 9.31
N VAL A 316 -23.49 -6.45 9.95
CA VAL A 316 -24.56 -6.81 10.88
C VAL A 316 -24.54 -5.90 12.10
N LEU A 317 -23.35 -5.69 12.70
CA LEU A 317 -23.20 -4.86 13.88
C LEU A 317 -23.56 -3.40 13.61
N THR A 318 -23.14 -2.84 12.47
CA THR A 318 -23.50 -1.46 12.09
C THR A 318 -25.01 -1.31 11.88
N TRP A 319 -25.67 -2.30 11.27
CA TRP A 319 -27.11 -2.27 11.12
C TRP A 319 -27.84 -2.33 12.46
N ILE A 320 -27.41 -3.20 13.38
CA ILE A 320 -27.96 -3.31 14.75
C ILE A 320 -27.82 -1.96 15.48
N LEU A 321 -26.63 -1.36 15.45
CA LEU A 321 -26.36 -0.08 16.11
C LEU A 321 -27.18 1.08 15.51
N ALA A 322 -27.44 1.04 14.20
CA ALA A 322 -28.21 2.06 13.51
C ALA A 322 -29.73 1.92 13.72
N ASN A 323 -30.26 0.69 13.82
CA ASN A 323 -31.70 0.43 13.84
C ASN A 323 -32.29 0.18 15.24
N ILE A 324 -31.49 -0.20 16.24
CA ILE A 324 -31.98 -0.24 17.61
C ILE A 324 -32.06 1.19 18.15
N HIS A 325 -33.29 1.62 18.45
CA HIS A 325 -33.59 2.92 19.02
C HIS A 325 -33.88 2.75 20.53
N ILE A 326 -33.32 3.62 21.36
CA ILE A 326 -33.66 3.76 22.77
C ILE A 326 -34.27 5.16 22.93
N GLY A 327 -35.60 5.25 23.06
CA GLY A 327 -36.33 6.53 22.98
C GLY A 327 -36.40 7.07 21.55
N ASP A 328 -36.20 8.38 21.36
CA ASP A 328 -36.26 9.08 20.05
C ASP A 328 -34.94 9.07 19.26
N SER A 329 -33.88 8.46 19.80
CA SER A 329 -32.55 8.44 19.18
C SER A 329 -32.03 7.02 18.98
N SER A 330 -31.38 6.76 17.84
CA SER A 330 -30.68 5.50 17.60
C SER A 330 -29.49 5.34 18.56
N ILE A 331 -29.12 4.11 18.90
CA ILE A 331 -27.96 3.82 19.76
C ILE A 331 -26.68 4.45 19.19
N LEU A 332 -26.57 4.49 17.85
CA LEU A 332 -25.49 5.19 17.16
C LEU A 332 -25.40 6.67 17.56
N LEU A 333 -26.53 7.39 17.60
CA LEU A 333 -26.57 8.80 17.95
C LEU A 333 -26.23 9.03 19.43
N HIS A 334 -26.61 8.10 20.31
CA HIS A 334 -26.22 8.15 21.72
C HIS A 334 -24.70 7.99 21.89
N PHE A 335 -24.10 7.07 21.12
CA PHE A 335 -22.64 6.86 21.13
C PHE A 335 -21.89 8.07 20.55
N VAL A 336 -22.41 8.68 19.49
CA VAL A 336 -21.87 9.92 18.91
C VAL A 336 -21.95 11.07 19.92
N ASN A 337 -23.09 11.26 20.58
CA ASN A 337 -23.26 12.30 21.60
C ASN A 337 -22.37 12.08 22.83
N PHE A 338 -22.12 10.82 23.21
CA PHE A 338 -21.15 10.48 24.26
C PHE A 338 -19.72 10.85 23.84
N LEU A 339 -19.32 10.49 22.62
CA LEU A 339 -18.01 10.84 22.08
C LEU A 339 -17.84 12.36 21.96
N ASP A 340 -18.84 13.07 21.45
CA ASP A 340 -18.83 14.53 21.32
C ASP A 340 -18.71 15.21 22.70
N ARG A 341 -19.46 14.72 23.70
CA ARG A 341 -19.33 15.19 25.09
C ARG A 341 -17.95 14.89 25.70
N SER A 342 -17.32 13.77 25.33
CA SER A 342 -15.98 13.41 25.80
C SER A 342 -14.89 14.26 25.13
N LEU A 343 -15.06 14.58 23.85
CA LEU A 343 -14.15 15.42 23.05
C LEU A 343 -14.28 16.89 23.43
N ALA A 344 -15.49 17.35 23.77
CA ALA A 344 -15.71 18.68 24.34
C ALA A 344 -15.02 18.85 25.70
N ARG A 345 -14.94 17.79 26.51
CA ARG A 345 -14.22 17.81 27.80
C ARG A 345 -12.71 17.84 27.66
N SER A 346 -12.14 17.35 26.56
CA SER A 346 -10.68 17.33 26.34
C SER A 346 -10.13 18.62 25.71
N GLY A 347 -10.97 19.64 25.48
CA GLY A 347 -10.55 20.95 24.97
C GLY A 347 -10.28 21.01 23.46
N TRP A 348 -10.60 19.94 22.72
CA TRP A 348 -10.35 19.85 21.27
C TRP A 348 -11.39 20.60 20.39
N THR A 349 -12.41 21.20 20.99
CA THR A 349 -13.54 21.83 20.28
C THR A 349 -13.27 23.25 19.77
N ALA A 350 -12.20 23.92 20.19
CA ALA A 350 -11.94 25.30 19.77
C ALA A 350 -11.46 25.43 18.30
N SER A 351 -11.04 24.33 17.66
CA SER A 351 -10.44 24.35 16.31
C SER A 351 -11.28 23.65 15.24
N PHE A 352 -12.40 23.04 15.63
CA PHE A 352 -13.14 22.10 14.78
C PHE A 352 -14.64 22.41 14.87
N SER A 353 -15.06 23.45 14.15
CA SER A 353 -16.49 23.75 13.95
C SER A 353 -17.09 22.67 13.05
N TRP A 354 -17.52 21.56 13.65
CA TRP A 354 -18.40 20.61 12.98
C TRP A 354 -19.68 21.36 12.54
N PRO A 355 -20.19 21.14 11.30
CA PRO A 355 -21.52 21.60 10.94
C PRO A 355 -22.54 21.01 11.91
N SER A 356 -23.48 21.82 12.38
CA SER A 356 -24.51 21.39 13.32
C SER A 356 -25.34 20.23 12.74
N LEU A 357 -25.53 19.19 13.55
CA LEU A 357 -26.28 17.95 13.26
C LEU A 357 -27.75 18.11 12.84
N SER A 358 -28.28 19.34 12.73
CA SER A 358 -29.62 19.60 12.18
C SER A 358 -29.74 19.31 10.68
N ASP A 359 -28.61 19.17 9.96
CA ASP A 359 -28.59 18.85 8.52
C ASP A 359 -28.56 17.34 8.21
N PHE A 360 -28.31 16.48 9.20
CA PHE A 360 -28.38 15.03 9.01
C PHE A 360 -29.81 14.53 9.20
N ARG A 361 -30.67 14.74 8.19
CA ARG A 361 -31.95 14.01 8.15
C ARG A 361 -31.69 12.50 8.01
N PRO A 362 -32.43 11.65 8.75
CA PRO A 362 -32.34 10.20 8.58
C PRO A 362 -32.71 9.82 7.14
N MET A 363 -31.94 8.89 6.56
CA MET A 363 -32.22 8.25 5.26
C MET A 363 -33.59 7.56 5.27
N ARG A 364 -34.64 8.33 5.00
CA ARG A 364 -35.90 7.84 4.42
C ARG A 364 -36.02 8.55 3.08
N SER A 365 -36.22 7.79 2.02
CA SER A 365 -36.35 8.19 0.61
C SER A 365 -35.10 8.76 -0.10
N CYS A 366 -34.27 7.88 -0.66
CA CYS A 366 -33.63 8.13 -1.95
C CYS A 366 -33.99 6.98 -2.90
N CYS A 367 -35.15 7.09 -3.52
CA CYS A 367 -35.53 6.36 -4.72
C CYS A 367 -34.88 7.11 -5.90
N PRO A 368 -34.13 6.47 -6.81
CA PRO A 368 -33.46 7.19 -7.89
C PRO A 368 -34.44 7.44 -9.04
N SER A 369 -34.75 8.71 -9.27
CA SER A 369 -35.25 9.20 -10.54
C SER A 369 -34.50 10.48 -10.88
N CYS A 370 -33.33 10.30 -11.51
CA CYS A 370 -32.68 11.18 -12.50
C CYS A 370 -31.32 10.60 -12.90
#